data_AF-A0A952EEN5-F1
#
_entry.id   AF-A0A952EEN5-F1
#
_cell.length_a   1.000
_cell.length_b   1.000
_cell.length_c   1.000
_cell.angle_alpha   90.00
_cell.angle_beta   90.00
_cell.angle_gamma   90.00
#
_symmetry.space_group_name_H-M   'P 1'
#
loop_
_entity.id
_entity.type
_entity.pdbx_description
1 polymer ?
#
loop_
_entity_poly.entity_id
_entity_poly.type
_entity_poly.pdbx_seq_one_letter_code
_entity_poly.pdbx_strand_id
1 'polypeptide(L)'
;MVFATLHLDRYRIPAGGKQVGGFASTDFGTRTFCRQCGSPLSIHVRHQPDEIDIPVGTLDDPEEVAPTFHLYAAEAPSWMPMTAFLPRYQALRPKTRGLPEGQTEANS
;
A
#
# COMPACT_ATOMS: atom_id res chain seq x y z
N MET A 1 -5.19 -2.30 6.64
CA MET A 1 -3.97 -3.04 6.24
C MET A 1 -2.78 -2.09 6.35
N VAL A 2 -1.63 -2.58 6.77
CA VAL A 2 -0.39 -1.79 6.91
C VAL A 2 0.52 -2.10 5.73
N PHE A 3 1.14 -1.07 5.17
CA PHE A 3 2.06 -1.18 4.05
C PHE A 3 3.41 -0.55 4.38
N ALA A 4 4.47 -1.11 3.80
CA ALA A 4 5.80 -0.55 3.80
C ALA A 4 6.19 -0.23 2.35
N THR A 5 6.75 0.96 2.14
CA THR A 5 7.23 1.40 0.83
C THR A 5 8.73 1.20 0.74
N LEU A 6 9.19 0.63 -0.37
CA LEU A 6 10.61 0.48 -0.69
C LEU A 6 10.86 0.83 -2.16
N HIS A 7 12.13 1.05 -2.51
CA HIS A 7 12.50 1.20 -3.91
C HIS A 7 12.24 -0.09 -4.69
N LEU A 8 11.69 0.06 -5.90
CA LEU A 8 11.31 -1.04 -6.77
C LEU A 8 12.52 -1.92 -7.15
N ASP A 9 13.72 -1.35 -7.25
CA ASP A 9 14.96 -2.08 -7.55
C ASP A 9 15.39 -3.07 -6.44
N ARG A 10 14.81 -2.95 -5.24
CA ARG A 10 15.02 -3.85 -4.11
C ARG A 10 13.98 -4.97 -4.04
N TYR A 11 12.92 -4.90 -4.84
CA TYR A 11 11.87 -5.90 -4.86
C TYR A 11 12.09 -6.91 -5.99
N ARG A 12 12.02 -8.20 -5.65
CA ARG A 12 12.06 -9.29 -6.64
C ARG A 12 11.22 -10.47 -6.19
N ILE A 13 10.69 -11.21 -7.16
CA ILE A 13 9.97 -12.46 -6.92
C ILE A 13 10.92 -13.62 -7.26
N PRO A 14 11.58 -14.25 -6.27
CA PRO A 14 12.58 -15.28 -6.54
C PRO A 14 11.96 -16.60 -7.02
N ALA A 15 10.70 -16.86 -6.67
CA ALA A 15 9.98 -18.08 -7.00
C ALA A 15 8.47 -17.81 -7.13
N GLY A 16 7.75 -18.70 -7.82
CA GLY A 16 6.28 -18.63 -7.89
C GLY A 16 5.72 -17.54 -8.80
N GLY A 17 6.53 -16.91 -9.66
CA GLY A 17 6.11 -15.81 -10.54
C GLY A 17 4.89 -16.12 -11.43
N LYS A 18 4.70 -17.39 -11.84
CA LYS A 18 3.52 -17.83 -12.62
C LYS A 18 2.19 -17.73 -11.85
N GLN A 19 2.27 -17.73 -10.52
CA GLN A 19 1.12 -17.63 -9.63
C GLN A 19 0.76 -16.18 -9.30
N VAL A 20 1.56 -15.21 -9.76
CA VAL A 20 1.30 -13.79 -9.53
C VAL A 20 0.20 -13.34 -10.49
N GLY A 21 -0.90 -12.85 -9.91
CA GLY A 21 -1.96 -12.16 -10.62
C GLY A 21 -1.84 -10.65 -10.38
N GLY A 22 -2.42 -9.87 -11.29
CA GLY A 22 -2.49 -8.42 -11.18
C GLY A 22 -3.88 -7.93 -11.50
N PHE A 23 -4.32 -6.89 -10.80
CA PHE A 23 -5.55 -6.17 -11.09
C PHE A 23 -5.30 -4.66 -10.96
N ALA A 24 -5.68 -3.92 -12.00
CA ALA A 24 -5.72 -2.46 -11.98
C ALA A 24 -7.19 -2.04 -12.04
N SER A 25 -7.76 -1.72 -10.87
CA SER A 25 -9.15 -1.25 -10.76
C SER A 25 -9.34 0.16 -11.28
N THR A 26 -8.26 0.96 -11.29
CA THR A 26 -8.23 2.37 -11.66
C THR A 26 -6.89 2.69 -12.32
N ASP A 27 -6.76 3.87 -12.90
CA ASP A 27 -5.50 4.34 -13.47
C ASP A 27 -4.43 4.64 -12.42
N PHE A 28 -4.76 4.59 -11.12
CA PHE A 28 -3.83 4.92 -10.04
C PHE A 28 -2.64 3.97 -9.90
N GLY A 29 -2.84 2.66 -10.08
CA GLY A 29 -1.80 1.67 -9.86
C GLY A 29 -2.25 0.23 -10.06
N THR A 30 -1.27 -0.68 -10.03
CA THR A 30 -1.48 -2.12 -10.14
C THR A 30 -1.35 -2.76 -8.78
N ARG A 31 -2.33 -3.58 -8.39
CA ARG A 31 -2.25 -4.43 -7.19
C ARG A 31 -1.95 -5.85 -7.63
N THR A 32 -1.00 -6.52 -6.98
CA THR A 32 -0.68 -7.93 -7.25
C THR A 32 -1.07 -8.83 -6.09
N PHE A 33 -1.35 -10.10 -6.41
CA PHE A 33 -1.79 -11.10 -5.44
C PHE A 33 -1.40 -12.51 -5.90
N CYS A 34 -1.40 -13.47 -4.98
CA CYS A 34 -1.23 -14.88 -5.30
C CYS A 34 -2.55 -15.46 -5.83
N ARG A 35 -2.54 -15.97 -7.06
CA ARG A 35 -3.72 -16.59 -7.72
C ARG A 35 -4.17 -17.89 -7.08
N GLN A 36 -3.35 -18.49 -6.21
CA GLN A 36 -3.65 -19.75 -5.55
C GLN A 36 -4.32 -19.57 -4.18
N CYS A 37 -3.81 -18.65 -3.35
CA CYS A 37 -4.31 -18.44 -1.99
C CYS A 37 -4.99 -17.08 -1.77
N GLY A 38 -4.92 -16.17 -2.75
CA GLY A 38 -5.54 -14.84 -2.67
C GLY A 38 -4.75 -13.80 -1.87
N SER A 39 -3.61 -14.16 -1.28
CA SER A 39 -2.80 -13.22 -0.48
C SER A 39 -2.35 -12.01 -1.32
N PRO A 40 -2.48 -10.78 -0.81
CA PRO A 40 -1.93 -9.59 -1.47
C PRO A 40 -0.40 -9.66 -1.47
N LEU A 41 0.24 -9.18 -2.54
CA LEU A 41 1.70 -9.23 -2.70
C LEU A 41 2.31 -7.84 -2.79
N SER A 42 1.75 -6.95 -3.61
CA SER A 42 2.25 -5.58 -3.74
C SER A 42 1.23 -4.61 -4.31
N ILE A 43 1.51 -3.32 -4.14
CA ILE A 43 0.88 -2.22 -4.88
C ILE A 43 1.99 -1.44 -5.57
N HIS A 44 1.84 -1.20 -6.87
CA HIS A 44 2.71 -0.32 -7.64
C HIS A 44 1.89 0.83 -8.19
N VAL A 45 2.10 2.02 -7.61
CA VAL A 45 1.37 3.24 -7.98
C VAL A 45 2.10 3.97 -9.10
N ARG A 46 1.35 4.59 -10.02
CA ARG A 46 1.96 5.24 -11.20
C ARG A 46 2.71 6.53 -10.87
N HIS A 47 2.29 7.23 -9.83
CA HIS A 47 2.84 8.54 -9.46
C HIS A 47 4.18 8.46 -8.71
N GLN A 48 4.58 7.24 -8.29
CA GLN A 48 5.87 6.91 -7.69
C GLN A 48 6.43 5.65 -8.37
N PRO A 49 6.83 5.74 -9.66
CA PRO A 49 7.16 4.57 -10.47
C PRO A 49 8.41 3.80 -9.99
N ASP A 50 9.24 4.44 -9.18
CA ASP A 50 10.46 3.94 -8.58
C ASP A 50 10.25 3.28 -7.20
N GLU A 51 9.02 3.24 -6.70
CA GLU A 51 8.65 2.68 -5.40
C GLU A 51 7.61 1.56 -5.56
N ILE A 52 7.53 0.69 -4.55
CA ILE A 52 6.53 -0.35 -4.45
C ILE A 52 6.10 -0.51 -3.00
N ASP A 53 4.81 -0.75 -2.77
CA ASP A 53 4.26 -0.99 -1.43
C ASP A 53 4.06 -2.48 -1.19
N ILE A 54 4.50 -2.95 -0.03
CA ILE A 54 4.40 -4.35 0.40
C ILE A 54 3.52 -4.43 1.66
N PRO A 55 2.54 -5.36 1.71
CA PRO A 55 1.78 -5.59 2.93
C PRO A 55 2.71 -6.04 4.06
N VAL A 56 2.75 -5.30 5.18
CA VAL A 56 3.65 -5.64 6.31
C VAL A 56 3.33 -7.01 6.90
N GLY A 57 2.05 -7.41 6.90
CA GLY A 57 1.64 -8.72 7.40
C GLY A 57 2.12 -9.92 6.56
N THR A 58 2.77 -9.69 5.41
CA THR A 58 3.38 -10.77 4.61
C THR A 58 4.90 -10.88 4.78
N LEU A 59 5.50 -10.08 5.67
CA LEU A 59 6.91 -10.20 6.02
C LEU A 59 7.14 -11.41 6.94
N ASP A 60 8.35 -11.97 6.91
CA ASP A 60 8.75 -13.06 7.81
C ASP A 60 8.72 -12.60 9.28
N ASP A 61 9.12 -11.34 9.54
CA ASP A 61 8.95 -10.66 10.82
C ASP A 61 8.23 -9.30 10.63
N PRO A 62 6.90 -9.26 10.83
CA PRO A 62 6.13 -8.02 10.72
C PRO A 62 6.45 -6.98 11.80
N GLU A 63 7.02 -7.39 12.95
CA GLU A 63 7.28 -6.48 14.07
C GLU A 63 8.49 -5.56 13.79
N GLU A 64 9.34 -5.90 12.80
CA GLU A 64 10.43 -5.04 12.36
C GLU A 64 9.94 -3.74 11.68
N VAL A 65 8.67 -3.70 11.27
CA VAL A 65 8.09 -2.55 10.55
C VAL A 65 6.85 -2.02 11.25
N ALA A 66 7.03 -0.99 12.07
CA ALA A 66 5.94 -0.28 12.72
C ALA A 66 5.29 0.78 11.79
N PRO A 67 3.95 0.90 11.79
CA PRO A 67 3.28 1.97 11.06
C PRO A 67 3.62 3.34 11.67
N THR A 68 3.74 4.34 10.81
CA THR A 68 4.08 5.72 11.23
C THR A 68 2.93 6.71 11.02
N PHE A 69 1.85 6.31 10.34
CA PHE A 69 0.65 7.12 10.11
C PHE A 69 -0.52 6.25 9.62
N HIS A 70 -1.72 6.84 9.63
CA HIS A 70 -2.93 6.29 9.02
C HIS A 70 -3.35 7.14 7.81
N LEU A 71 -3.66 6.49 6.68
CA LEU A 71 -4.30 7.10 5.51
C LEU A 71 -5.77 6.73 5.47
N TYR A 72 -6.57 7.55 4.76
CA TYR A 72 -8.01 7.34 4.60
C TYR A 72 -8.75 7.15 5.93
N ALA A 73 -8.32 7.84 6.98
CA ALA A 73 -8.90 7.74 8.31
C ALA A 73 -10.38 8.19 8.36
N ALA A 74 -10.82 8.98 7.37
CA ALA A 74 -12.22 9.37 7.18
C ALA A 74 -13.13 8.18 6.89
N GLU A 75 -12.59 7.16 6.22
CA GLU A 75 -13.31 5.97 5.76
C GLU A 75 -13.24 4.83 6.77
N ALA A 76 -12.47 4.99 7.85
CA ALA A 76 -12.36 4.00 8.90
C ALA A 76 -13.71 3.83 9.60
N PRO A 77 -14.22 2.59 9.73
CA PRO A 77 -15.40 2.33 10.55
C PRO A 77 -15.20 2.82 11.98
N SER A 78 -16.24 3.36 12.61
CA SER A 78 -16.17 3.95 13.96
C SER A 78 -15.71 2.98 15.05
N TRP A 79 -15.86 1.67 14.82
CA TRP A 79 -15.43 0.61 15.73
C TRP A 79 -13.96 0.21 15.57
N MET A 80 -13.27 0.69 14.52
CA MET A 80 -11.89 0.29 14.24
C MET A 80 -10.92 1.02 15.17
N PRO A 81 -10.13 0.30 15.99
CA PRO A 81 -9.10 0.95 16.79
C PRO A 81 -8.01 1.51 15.87
N MET A 82 -7.71 2.79 16.02
CA MET A 82 -6.56 3.45 15.41
C MET A 82 -5.57 3.83 16.50
N THR A 83 -4.27 3.68 16.22
CA THR A 83 -3.21 4.06 17.16
C THR A 83 -3.35 5.54 17.52
N ALA A 84 -3.53 5.83 18.81
CA ALA A 84 -3.92 7.17 19.28
C ALA A 84 -2.88 8.25 18.93
N PHE A 85 -1.61 7.88 18.91
CA PHE A 85 -0.50 8.83 18.79
C PHE A 85 0.05 8.96 17.36
N LEU A 86 -0.45 8.17 16.40
CA LEU A 86 0.00 8.28 15.01
C LEU A 86 -0.81 9.35 14.26
N PRO A 87 -0.17 10.14 13.38
CA PRO A 87 -0.87 11.04 12.48
C PRO A 87 -1.97 10.33 11.68
N ARG A 88 -3.11 11.00 11.51
CA ARG A 88 -4.27 10.50 10.76
C ARG A 88 -4.61 11.45 9.64
N TYR A 89 -4.52 10.96 8.41
CA TYR A 89 -4.88 11.71 7.22
C TYR A 89 -6.25 11.26 6.73
N GLN A 90 -7.11 12.21 6.38
CA GLN A 90 -8.46 11.93 5.89
C GLN A 90 -8.44 11.20 4.54
N ALA A 91 -7.35 11.35 3.77
CA ALA A 91 -7.07 10.67 2.51
C ALA A 91 -5.56 10.39 2.39
N LEU A 92 -4.94 10.66 1.24
CA LEU A 92 -3.47 10.68 1.09
C LEU A 92 -2.83 11.78 1.95
N ARG A 93 -1.50 11.68 2.15
CA ARG A 93 -0.75 12.73 2.88
C ARG A 93 -0.74 14.02 2.05
N PRO A 94 -0.79 15.21 2.68
CA PRO A 94 -0.73 16.49 1.96
C PRO A 94 0.47 16.60 1.01
N LYS A 95 1.64 16.10 1.44
CA LYS A 95 2.89 16.13 0.65
C LYS A 95 3.21 14.77 0.02
N THR A 96 2.21 14.08 -0.52
CA THR A 96 2.45 12.83 -1.26
C THR A 96 3.23 13.16 -2.53
N ARG A 97 4.42 12.57 -2.68
CA ARG A 97 5.29 12.80 -3.85
C ARG A 97 4.55 12.40 -5.12
N GLY A 98 4.59 13.25 -6.15
CA GLY A 98 3.97 12.96 -7.45
C GLY A 98 2.48 13.28 -7.55
N LEU A 99 1.84 13.84 -6.50
CA LEU A 99 0.43 14.21 -6.53
C LEU A 99 0.18 15.63 -5.95
N PRO A 100 -0.83 16.37 -6.47
CA PRO A 100 -1.38 17.57 -5.82
C PRO A 100 -1.91 17.29 -4.42
N GLU A 101 -1.92 18.33 -3.57
CA GLU A 101 -2.54 18.25 -2.24
C GLU A 101 -4.04 17.94 -2.37
N GLY A 102 -4.55 17.01 -1.54
CA GLY A 102 -5.97 16.64 -1.53
C GLY A 102 -6.41 15.62 -2.58
N GLN A 103 -5.50 15.07 -3.39
CA GLN A 103 -5.83 13.92 -4.25
C GLN A 103 -6.09 12.64 -3.46
N THR A 104 -6.95 11.79 -4.01
CA THR A 104 -7.35 10.47 -3.49
C THR A 104 -7.26 9.43 -4.61
N GLU A 105 -7.19 8.15 -4.26
CA GLU A 105 -7.27 7.05 -5.24
C GLU A 105 -8.58 7.03 -6.06
N ALA A 106 -9.62 7.73 -5.58
CA ALA A 106 -10.93 7.78 -6.22
C ALA A 106 -11.10 8.95 -7.20
N ASN A 107 -10.20 9.95 -7.17
CA ASN A 107 -10.26 11.14 -8.05
C ASN A 107 -9.04 11.29 -8.97
N SER A 108 -8.24 10.22 -9.07
CA SER A 108 -7.07 10.08 -9.93
C SER A 108 -7.38 9.50 -11.30
#